data_AF-A0A285ND37-F1
#
_entry.id   AF-A0A285ND37-F1
#
_cell.length_a   1.000
_cell.length_b   1.000
_cell.length_c   1.000
_cell.angle_alpha   90.00
_cell.angle_beta   90.00
_cell.angle_gamma   90.00
#
_symmetry.space_group_name_H-M   'P 1'
#
loop_
_entity.id
_entity.type
_entity.pdbx_description
1 polymer ?
#
loop_
_entity_poly.entity_id
_entity_poly.type
_entity_poly.pdbx_seq_one_letter_code
_entity_poly.pdbx_strand_id
1 'polypeptide(L)'
;MKAFNRMSQSTNAAEFTVSEISYAVKSSIEEQFGYVRVRGELGRVSRPASGHIYLDLKDDKSVLNGVIWRGAAQKMTVRPEQGLEVIATGKLTTFPGQSKYQMVIDRMEPAGAGALMALLEERKKKLAAEGLFAQERKKQIPYLPRVIGVITSPSGAVIRDILHRVADRFPVHVIIWPVRVQGETCAKEVANGIRGFNALSEGGDIPRPDLLIVARGGGSLEDLWGFNEEEPVRAAAESDIPLISAVGHETDVTLIDYAADLRAPTPTGAAEMALPVKSELLATLGDLHLRQSGAVLRMMERRRSDLRSAARALPQPKDLLALARQRFDMASSRLGQSLLASTMNHRNRFDTNSVRLRPGLMLNKIAIQTERLTDRQDRLKRISLLTVEQKRTQLEAASRLLESLSHKGVLARGFALVRNRDHEMVRQAGQVSAGQGLSLEFSDGTVSVVAGLLDPVDLTPSDSNPATGNDDTNEPADDTANGIMGAGAISAEDIEATLRDMAGGKRRSAKPTKSVSSTKSDNSEAPAKDKPKAKPRKAPKSSDDAQGSLF
;
A
#
# COMPACT_ATOMS: atom_id res chain seq x y z
N MET A 1 -12.49 -93.74 -81.22
CA MET A 1 -13.64 -92.82 -81.28
C MET A 1 -14.81 -93.47 -82.02
N LYS A 2 -15.48 -94.46 -81.40
CA LYS A 2 -16.81 -95.03 -81.75
C LYS A 2 -17.09 -96.29 -80.89
N ALA A 3 -17.26 -96.13 -79.57
CA ALA A 3 -17.77 -97.20 -78.68
C ALA A 3 -18.23 -96.70 -77.30
N PHE A 4 -18.54 -95.41 -77.12
CA PHE A 4 -18.88 -94.88 -75.79
C PHE A 4 -19.98 -93.82 -75.81
N ASN A 5 -20.98 -93.98 -76.68
CA ASN A 5 -22.12 -93.07 -76.70
C ASN A 5 -23.44 -93.78 -77.07
N ARG A 6 -23.78 -94.80 -76.27
CA ARG A 6 -25.12 -95.42 -76.21
C ARG A 6 -25.44 -95.77 -74.77
N MET A 7 -25.60 -94.75 -73.93
CA MET A 7 -26.21 -94.92 -72.60
C MET A 7 -26.84 -93.61 -72.14
N SER A 8 -27.61 -92.98 -73.03
CA SER A 8 -28.54 -91.93 -72.68
C SER A 8 -29.92 -92.41 -73.11
N GLN A 9 -30.75 -92.78 -72.13
CA GLN A 9 -32.12 -93.35 -72.23
C GLN A 9 -32.26 -94.88 -72.24
N SER A 10 -31.53 -95.59 -71.38
CA SER A 10 -31.99 -96.89 -70.85
C SER A 10 -32.67 -96.65 -69.52
N THR A 11 -33.91 -97.09 -69.35
CA THR A 11 -34.60 -97.13 -68.05
C THR A 11 -33.75 -97.91 -67.04
N ASN A 12 -33.69 -97.46 -65.78
CA ASN A 12 -33.01 -98.16 -64.67
C ASN A 12 -33.68 -99.51 -64.29
N ALA A 13 -34.48 -100.07 -65.19
CA ALA A 13 -35.26 -101.29 -65.01
C ALA A 13 -34.56 -102.54 -65.58
N ALA A 14 -33.33 -102.41 -66.09
CA ALA A 14 -32.50 -103.54 -66.48
C ALA A 14 -31.90 -104.25 -65.25
N GLU A 15 -31.74 -105.57 -65.31
CA GLU A 15 -31.05 -106.33 -64.25
C GLU A 15 -29.56 -105.97 -64.23
N PHE A 16 -29.06 -105.50 -63.08
CA PHE A 16 -27.64 -105.26 -62.85
C PHE A 16 -27.11 -106.30 -61.86
N THR A 17 -25.90 -106.81 -62.09
CA THR A 17 -25.18 -107.52 -61.02
C THR A 17 -24.75 -106.53 -59.93
N VAL A 18 -24.52 -107.05 -58.72
CA VAL A 18 -24.09 -106.22 -57.56
C VAL A 18 -22.79 -105.45 -57.86
N SER A 19 -21.90 -106.00 -58.68
CA SER A 19 -20.68 -105.31 -59.09
C SER A 19 -20.96 -104.22 -60.11
N GLU A 20 -21.79 -104.50 -61.12
CA GLU A 20 -22.13 -103.52 -62.18
C GLU A 20 -22.85 -102.29 -61.62
N ILE A 21 -23.80 -102.47 -60.71
CA ILE A 21 -24.51 -101.34 -60.11
C ILE A 21 -23.59 -100.50 -59.20
N SER A 22 -22.72 -101.14 -58.42
CA SER A 22 -21.75 -100.43 -57.56
C SER A 22 -20.72 -99.64 -58.36
N TYR A 23 -20.23 -100.18 -59.48
CA TYR A 23 -19.35 -99.45 -60.39
C TYR A 23 -20.09 -98.33 -61.14
N ALA A 24 -21.33 -98.53 -61.56
CA ALA A 24 -22.14 -97.49 -62.20
C ALA A 24 -22.38 -96.29 -61.25
N VAL A 25 -22.71 -96.56 -59.98
CA VAL A 25 -22.85 -95.53 -58.94
C VAL A 25 -21.53 -94.80 -58.68
N LYS A 26 -20.42 -95.53 -58.62
CA LYS A 26 -19.09 -94.93 -58.49
C LYS A 26 -18.78 -93.97 -59.64
N SER A 27 -18.95 -94.43 -60.88
CA SER A 27 -18.67 -93.63 -62.08
C SER A 27 -19.56 -92.40 -62.16
N SER A 28 -20.86 -92.52 -61.86
CA SER A 28 -21.78 -91.38 -61.86
C SER A 28 -21.42 -90.32 -60.82
N ILE A 29 -21.00 -90.75 -59.61
CA ILE A 29 -20.57 -89.83 -58.56
C ILE A 29 -19.23 -89.17 -58.92
N GLU A 30 -18.26 -89.92 -59.43
CA GLU A 30 -16.95 -89.37 -59.82
C GLU A 30 -17.04 -88.44 -61.03
N GLU A 31 -17.95 -88.70 -61.98
CA GLU A 31 -18.18 -87.85 -63.16
C GLU A 31 -18.90 -86.55 -62.78
N GLN A 32 -19.92 -86.61 -61.92
CA GLN A 32 -20.72 -85.46 -61.53
C GLN A 32 -20.10 -84.63 -60.40
N PHE A 33 -19.33 -85.27 -59.50
CA PHE A 33 -18.72 -84.65 -58.31
C PHE A 33 -17.21 -84.91 -58.26
N GLY A 34 -16.55 -84.75 -59.41
CA GLY A 34 -15.11 -85.02 -59.56
C GLY A 34 -14.18 -84.11 -58.74
N TYR A 35 -14.63 -82.91 -58.34
CA TYR A 35 -13.90 -82.04 -57.42
C TYR A 35 -14.87 -81.09 -56.70
N VAL A 36 -15.01 -81.22 -55.38
CA VAL A 36 -16.02 -80.51 -54.57
C VAL A 36 -15.39 -79.85 -53.35
N ARG A 37 -16.03 -78.79 -52.87
CA ARG A 37 -15.70 -78.08 -51.62
C ARG A 37 -16.87 -78.28 -50.64
N VAL A 38 -16.59 -78.90 -49.50
CA VAL A 38 -17.59 -79.24 -48.48
C VAL A 38 -17.22 -78.57 -47.18
N ARG A 39 -18.15 -77.78 -46.63
CA ARG A 39 -18.04 -77.18 -45.30
C ARG A 39 -18.67 -78.12 -44.28
N GLY A 40 -17.98 -78.38 -43.18
CA GLY A 40 -18.52 -79.18 -42.08
C GLY A 40 -17.61 -79.13 -40.85
N GLU A 41 -18.17 -79.49 -39.71
CA GLU A 41 -17.41 -79.68 -38.48
C GLU A 41 -16.76 -81.06 -38.48
N LEU A 42 -15.48 -81.14 -38.09
CA LEU A 42 -14.78 -82.40 -37.94
C LEU A 42 -15.35 -83.18 -36.75
N GLY A 43 -15.99 -84.30 -37.04
CA GLY A 43 -16.45 -85.26 -36.04
C GLY A 43 -15.30 -86.15 -35.56
N ARG A 44 -15.44 -87.46 -35.71
CA ARG A 44 -14.42 -88.42 -35.28
C ARG A 44 -13.20 -88.30 -36.20
N VAL A 45 -12.01 -88.10 -35.64
CA VAL A 45 -10.73 -88.13 -36.39
C VAL A 45 -9.90 -89.31 -35.92
N SER A 46 -9.58 -90.23 -36.82
CA SER A 46 -8.78 -91.44 -36.56
C SER A 46 -7.46 -91.39 -37.31
N ARG A 47 -6.36 -91.72 -36.61
CA ARG A 47 -4.99 -91.71 -37.15
C ARG A 47 -4.30 -93.06 -36.92
N PRO A 48 -4.57 -94.07 -37.75
CA PRO A 48 -3.89 -95.36 -37.67
C PRO A 48 -2.38 -95.25 -37.99
N ALA A 49 -1.60 -96.25 -37.56
CA ALA A 49 -0.14 -96.30 -37.80
C ALA A 49 0.27 -96.33 -39.29
N SER A 50 -0.66 -96.57 -40.21
CA SER A 50 -0.45 -96.49 -41.66
C SER A 50 -0.18 -95.05 -42.16
N GLY A 51 -0.54 -94.03 -41.37
CA GLY A 51 -0.32 -92.62 -41.70
C GLY A 51 -1.40 -92.01 -42.60
N HIS A 52 -2.53 -92.70 -42.80
CA HIS A 52 -3.75 -92.11 -43.37
C HIS A 52 -4.61 -91.49 -42.26
N ILE A 53 -5.37 -90.45 -42.58
CA ILE A 53 -6.31 -89.83 -41.64
C ILE A 53 -7.72 -90.12 -42.14
N TYR A 54 -8.53 -90.75 -41.29
CA TYR A 54 -9.96 -90.92 -41.53
C TYR A 54 -10.70 -89.94 -40.64
N LEU A 55 -11.66 -89.22 -41.21
CA LEU A 55 -12.43 -88.22 -40.48
C LEU A 55 -13.88 -88.18 -40.94
N ASP A 56 -14.75 -87.65 -40.09
CA ASP A 56 -16.15 -87.41 -40.45
C ASP A 56 -16.36 -85.89 -40.60
N LEU A 57 -16.96 -85.46 -41.71
CA LEU A 57 -17.45 -84.11 -41.92
C LEU A 57 -18.94 -84.10 -41.59
N LYS A 58 -19.33 -83.44 -40.51
CA LYS A 58 -20.73 -83.35 -40.08
C LYS A 58 -21.29 -81.94 -40.28
N ASP A 59 -22.57 -81.87 -40.60
CA ASP A 59 -23.43 -80.70 -40.47
C ASP A 59 -24.60 -81.01 -39.53
N ASP A 60 -25.58 -80.12 -39.41
CA ASP A 60 -26.74 -80.29 -38.50
C ASP A 60 -27.59 -81.54 -38.81
N LYS A 61 -27.52 -82.10 -40.02
CA LYS A 61 -28.44 -83.13 -40.53
C LYS A 61 -27.76 -84.36 -41.13
N SER A 62 -26.48 -84.27 -41.48
CA SER A 62 -25.78 -85.20 -42.36
C SER A 62 -24.33 -85.40 -41.93
N VAL A 63 -23.79 -86.57 -42.26
CA VAL A 63 -22.38 -86.93 -42.02
C VAL A 63 -21.78 -87.50 -43.30
N LEU A 64 -20.61 -86.99 -43.68
CA LEU A 64 -19.82 -87.43 -44.84
C LEU A 64 -18.46 -87.95 -44.38
N ASN A 65 -18.15 -89.21 -44.73
CA ASN A 65 -16.85 -89.79 -44.42
C ASN A 65 -15.76 -89.20 -45.32
N GLY A 66 -14.63 -88.83 -44.73
CA GLY A 66 -13.45 -88.28 -45.40
C GLY A 66 -12.20 -89.12 -45.17
N VAL A 67 -11.36 -89.22 -46.20
CA VAL A 67 -10.04 -89.85 -46.13
C VAL A 67 -8.96 -88.90 -46.66
N ILE A 68 -7.88 -88.76 -45.90
CA ILE A 68 -6.67 -88.05 -46.31
C ILE A 68 -5.54 -89.09 -46.41
N TRP A 69 -5.04 -89.29 -47.63
CA TRP A 69 -3.91 -90.18 -47.88
C TRP A 69 -2.61 -89.61 -47.30
N ARG A 70 -1.64 -90.49 -46.98
CA ARG A 70 -0.41 -90.13 -46.25
C ARG A 70 0.35 -88.97 -46.90
N GLY A 71 0.46 -88.99 -48.24
CA GLY A 71 1.15 -87.95 -48.99
C GLY A 71 0.46 -86.59 -48.95
N ALA A 72 -0.87 -86.56 -48.90
CA ALA A 72 -1.64 -85.32 -48.72
C ALA A 72 -1.56 -84.86 -47.25
N ALA A 73 -1.72 -85.77 -46.29
CA ALA A 73 -1.68 -85.49 -44.85
C ALA A 73 -0.38 -84.79 -44.40
N GLN A 74 0.76 -85.17 -44.98
CA GLN A 74 2.06 -84.53 -44.68
C GLN A 74 2.19 -83.09 -45.18
N LYS A 75 1.41 -82.71 -46.20
CA LYS A 75 1.45 -81.38 -46.83
C LYS A 75 0.39 -80.42 -46.25
N MET A 76 -0.40 -80.88 -45.28
CA MET A 76 -1.48 -80.10 -44.69
C MET A 76 -0.92 -79.04 -43.75
N THR A 77 -1.31 -77.78 -43.97
CA THR A 77 -1.01 -76.67 -43.06
C THR A 77 -1.81 -76.79 -41.75
N VAL A 78 -3.02 -77.34 -41.83
CA VAL A 78 -3.95 -77.47 -40.71
C VAL A 78 -4.01 -78.93 -40.25
N ARG A 79 -3.84 -79.15 -38.95
CA ARG A 79 -4.00 -80.46 -38.34
C ARG A 79 -5.49 -80.70 -38.05
N PRO A 80 -6.11 -81.77 -38.57
CA PRO A 80 -7.53 -82.01 -38.37
C PRO A 80 -7.82 -82.39 -36.92
N GLU A 81 -8.50 -81.54 -36.16
CA GLU A 81 -8.88 -81.79 -34.77
C GLU A 81 -10.40 -81.91 -34.67
N GLN A 82 -10.87 -82.79 -33.77
CA GLN A 82 -12.30 -82.96 -33.53
C GLN A 82 -12.90 -81.65 -33.01
N GLY A 83 -14.04 -81.24 -33.58
CA GLY A 83 -14.71 -79.98 -33.26
C GLY A 83 -14.31 -78.80 -34.14
N LEU A 84 -13.29 -78.94 -34.98
CA LEU A 84 -12.86 -77.86 -35.87
C LEU A 84 -13.79 -77.78 -37.09
N GLU A 85 -14.34 -76.60 -37.35
CA GLU A 85 -15.09 -76.34 -38.57
C GLU A 85 -14.11 -76.13 -39.74
N VAL A 86 -14.31 -76.82 -40.86
CA VAL A 86 -13.38 -76.82 -41.99
C VAL A 86 -14.11 -76.78 -43.34
N ILE A 87 -13.45 -76.21 -44.34
CA ILE A 87 -13.77 -76.40 -45.76
C ILE A 87 -12.79 -77.43 -46.31
N ALA A 88 -13.27 -78.66 -46.50
CA ALA A 88 -12.53 -79.72 -47.16
C ALA A 88 -12.72 -79.63 -48.67
N THR A 89 -11.62 -79.76 -49.43
CA THR A 89 -11.62 -79.75 -50.89
C THR A 89 -11.01 -81.05 -51.41
N GLY A 90 -11.68 -81.70 -52.38
CA GLY A 90 -11.26 -83.00 -52.88
C GLY A 90 -12.30 -83.71 -53.73
N LYS A 91 -12.15 -85.02 -53.93
CA LYS A 91 -12.98 -85.81 -54.86
C LYS A 91 -13.94 -86.71 -54.11
N LEU A 92 -15.20 -86.78 -54.55
CA LEU A 92 -16.16 -87.73 -54.01
C LEU A 92 -16.00 -89.07 -54.74
N THR A 93 -15.83 -90.15 -53.98
CA THR A 93 -15.66 -91.51 -54.52
C THR A 93 -16.50 -92.49 -53.69
N THR A 94 -16.76 -93.68 -54.23
CA THR A 94 -17.42 -94.75 -53.48
C THR A 94 -16.49 -95.96 -53.38
N PHE A 95 -16.59 -96.68 -52.27
CA PHE A 95 -15.87 -97.94 -52.10
C PHE A 95 -16.78 -99.10 -52.53
N PRO A 96 -16.52 -99.76 -53.68
CA PRO A 96 -17.44 -100.74 -54.26
C PRO A 96 -17.72 -101.95 -53.35
N GLY A 97 -16.77 -102.29 -52.47
CA GLY A 97 -16.90 -103.44 -51.56
C GLY A 97 -17.81 -103.19 -50.34
N GLN A 98 -18.22 -101.95 -50.06
CA GLN A 98 -19.06 -101.62 -48.91
C GLN A 98 -20.22 -100.66 -49.22
N SER A 99 -20.43 -100.30 -50.49
CA SER A 99 -21.50 -99.38 -50.94
C SER A 99 -21.59 -98.06 -50.15
N LYS A 100 -20.45 -97.55 -49.67
CA LYS A 100 -20.33 -96.28 -48.94
C LYS A 100 -19.67 -95.24 -49.83
N TYR A 101 -20.22 -94.02 -49.84
CA TYR A 101 -19.59 -92.86 -50.43
C TYR A 101 -18.68 -92.17 -49.41
N GLN A 102 -17.56 -91.65 -49.89
CA GLN A 102 -16.55 -90.97 -49.10
C GLN A 102 -15.86 -89.89 -49.92
N MET A 103 -15.29 -88.89 -49.25
CA MET A 103 -14.51 -87.82 -49.89
C MET A 103 -13.02 -88.06 -49.68
N VAL A 104 -12.25 -88.12 -50.77
CA VAL A 104 -10.79 -88.05 -50.71
C VAL A 104 -10.40 -86.58 -50.63
N ILE A 105 -9.85 -86.16 -49.50
CA ILE A 105 -9.55 -84.76 -49.20
C ILE A 105 -8.09 -84.46 -49.58
N ASP A 106 -7.92 -83.53 -50.51
CA ASP A 106 -6.61 -83.08 -51.01
C ASP A 106 -6.13 -81.82 -50.25
N ARG A 107 -7.06 -80.94 -49.89
CA ARG A 107 -6.82 -79.69 -49.16
C ARG A 107 -7.89 -79.46 -48.10
N MET A 108 -7.50 -78.88 -46.98
CA MET A 108 -8.42 -78.49 -45.91
C MET A 108 -8.01 -77.13 -45.38
N GLU A 109 -9.00 -76.25 -45.31
CA GLU A 109 -8.88 -74.91 -44.75
C GLU A 109 -9.83 -74.82 -43.55
N PRO A 110 -9.48 -74.14 -42.45
CA PRO A 110 -10.42 -73.92 -41.37
C PRO A 110 -11.58 -73.08 -41.91
N ALA A 111 -12.81 -73.51 -41.65
CA ALA A 111 -14.00 -72.73 -41.92
C ALA A 111 -14.27 -71.87 -40.69
N GLY A 112 -14.46 -70.57 -40.89
CA GLY A 112 -15.09 -69.71 -39.90
C GLY A 112 -14.14 -68.92 -39.00
N ALA A 113 -14.69 -67.83 -38.47
CA ALA A 113 -14.03 -66.84 -37.63
C ALA A 113 -13.34 -67.44 -36.38
N GLY A 114 -13.70 -68.65 -35.93
CA GLY A 114 -13.13 -69.26 -34.72
C GLY A 114 -11.62 -69.54 -34.79
N ALA A 115 -11.11 -70.01 -35.94
CA ALA A 115 -9.68 -70.25 -36.13
C ALA A 115 -8.87 -68.95 -36.18
N LEU A 116 -9.43 -67.92 -36.82
CA LEU A 116 -8.86 -66.56 -36.84
C LEU A 116 -8.88 -65.95 -35.43
N MET A 117 -9.96 -66.10 -34.67
CA MET A 117 -10.01 -65.62 -33.28
C MET A 117 -8.98 -66.32 -32.38
N ALA A 118 -8.77 -67.64 -32.54
CA ALA A 118 -7.74 -68.36 -31.80
C ALA A 118 -6.33 -67.82 -32.11
N LEU A 119 -6.01 -67.59 -33.38
CA LEU A 119 -4.73 -66.99 -33.81
C LEU A 119 -4.55 -65.55 -33.29
N LEU A 120 -5.63 -64.76 -33.29
CA LEU A 120 -5.61 -63.40 -32.76
C LEU A 120 -5.32 -63.40 -31.26
N GLU A 121 -5.96 -64.29 -30.51
CA GLU A 121 -5.78 -64.38 -29.06
C GLU A 121 -4.39 -64.92 -28.67
N GLU A 122 -3.85 -65.88 -29.42
CA GLU A 122 -2.47 -66.33 -29.26
C GLU A 122 -1.46 -65.19 -29.49
N ARG A 123 -1.62 -64.44 -30.58
CA ARG A 123 -0.77 -63.28 -30.89
C ARG A 123 -0.92 -62.17 -29.86
N LYS A 124 -2.14 -61.88 -29.42
CA LYS A 124 -2.42 -60.90 -28.36
C LYS A 124 -1.65 -61.27 -27.09
N LYS A 125 -1.69 -62.53 -26.66
CA LYS A 125 -0.94 -63.00 -25.48
C LYS A 125 0.57 -62.86 -25.68
N LYS A 126 1.11 -63.24 -26.85
CA LYS A 126 2.54 -63.10 -27.17
C LYS A 126 3.01 -61.64 -27.10
N LEU A 127 2.33 -60.73 -27.80
CA LEU A 127 2.71 -59.32 -27.88
C LEU A 127 2.44 -58.55 -26.58
N ALA A 128 1.41 -58.96 -25.82
CA ALA A 128 1.18 -58.45 -24.47
C ALA A 128 2.30 -58.85 -23.50
N ALA A 129 2.80 -60.09 -23.59
CA ALA A 129 3.92 -60.56 -22.76
C ALA A 129 5.22 -59.80 -23.04
N GLU A 130 5.42 -59.31 -24.27
CA GLU A 130 6.51 -58.40 -24.63
C GLU A 130 6.31 -56.96 -24.14
N GLY A 131 5.14 -56.63 -23.58
CA GLY A 131 4.84 -55.30 -23.07
C GLY A 131 4.47 -54.27 -24.14
N LEU A 132 4.17 -54.69 -25.37
CA LEU A 132 3.83 -53.77 -26.48
C LEU A 132 2.49 -53.03 -26.26
N PHE A 133 1.63 -53.54 -25.38
CA PHE A 133 0.34 -52.94 -25.04
C PHE A 133 0.35 -52.21 -23.69
N ALA A 134 1.52 -52.00 -23.09
CA ALA A 134 1.67 -51.34 -21.79
C ALA A 134 1.17 -49.89 -21.85
N GLN A 135 0.32 -49.50 -20.89
CA GLN A 135 -0.28 -48.16 -20.87
C GLN A 135 0.77 -47.07 -20.67
N GLU A 136 1.88 -47.38 -20.00
CA GLU A 136 3.00 -46.48 -19.71
C GLU A 136 3.78 -46.10 -20.97
N ARG A 137 3.69 -46.88 -22.05
CA ARG A 137 4.32 -46.57 -23.34
C ARG A 137 3.50 -45.58 -24.17
N LYS A 138 2.20 -45.46 -23.87
CA LYS A 138 1.28 -44.65 -24.67
C LYS A 138 1.55 -43.17 -24.48
N LYS A 139 1.64 -42.46 -25.60
CA LYS A 139 1.92 -41.02 -25.68
C LYS A 139 0.63 -40.23 -25.55
N GLN A 140 0.73 -39.04 -24.98
CA GLN A 140 -0.41 -38.12 -24.95
C GLN A 140 -0.64 -37.52 -26.34
N ILE A 141 -1.90 -37.51 -26.77
CA ILE A 141 -2.28 -36.89 -28.03
C ILE A 141 -2.13 -35.36 -27.91
N PRO A 142 -1.45 -34.69 -28.86
CA PRO A 142 -1.33 -33.24 -28.85
C PRO A 142 -2.71 -32.59 -28.88
N TYR A 143 -2.93 -31.56 -28.06
CA TYR A 143 -4.22 -30.86 -28.01
C TYR A 143 -4.56 -30.16 -29.33
N LEU A 144 -3.56 -29.66 -30.06
CA LEU A 144 -3.75 -28.95 -31.33
C LEU A 144 -2.61 -29.30 -32.31
N PRO A 145 -2.65 -30.47 -32.97
CA PRO A 145 -1.66 -30.83 -33.99
C PRO A 145 -1.75 -29.86 -35.18
N ARG A 146 -0.62 -29.41 -35.70
CA ARG A 146 -0.55 -28.56 -36.90
C ARG A 146 -0.63 -29.38 -38.17
N VAL A 147 -0.03 -30.58 -38.14
CA VAL A 147 0.00 -31.51 -39.26
C VAL A 147 -0.44 -32.89 -38.80
N ILE A 148 -1.42 -33.48 -39.51
CA ILE A 148 -1.89 -34.85 -39.27
C ILE A 148 -1.45 -35.73 -40.44
N GLY A 149 -0.80 -36.86 -40.12
CA GLY A 149 -0.45 -37.90 -41.08
C GLY A 149 -1.54 -38.96 -41.10
N VAL A 150 -2.13 -39.24 -42.27
CA VAL A 150 -3.18 -40.25 -42.41
C VAL A 150 -2.66 -41.41 -43.27
N ILE A 151 -2.70 -42.61 -42.71
CA ILE A 151 -2.27 -43.84 -43.36
C ILE A 151 -3.54 -44.60 -43.77
N THR A 152 -3.92 -44.47 -45.04
CA THR A 152 -5.14 -45.09 -45.58
C THR A 152 -5.09 -45.13 -47.12
N SER A 153 -6.13 -45.70 -47.74
CA SER A 153 -6.28 -45.69 -49.19
C SER A 153 -6.72 -44.30 -49.69
N PRO A 154 -6.07 -43.76 -50.75
CA PRO A 154 -6.37 -42.41 -51.26
C PRO A 154 -7.74 -42.29 -51.94
N SER A 155 -8.36 -43.40 -52.35
CA SER A 155 -9.63 -43.42 -53.09
C SER A 155 -10.86 -43.79 -52.23
N GLY A 156 -10.69 -44.01 -50.93
CA GLY A 156 -11.75 -44.48 -50.03
C GLY A 156 -12.79 -43.43 -49.63
N ALA A 157 -13.94 -43.87 -49.10
CA ALA A 157 -14.87 -42.99 -48.36
C ALA A 157 -14.23 -42.47 -47.05
N VAL A 158 -13.49 -43.35 -46.38
CA VAL A 158 -12.77 -43.10 -45.12
C VAL A 158 -11.95 -41.81 -45.12
N ILE A 159 -11.13 -41.60 -46.15
CA ILE A 159 -10.30 -40.39 -46.22
C ILE A 159 -11.14 -39.13 -46.42
N ARG A 160 -12.22 -39.20 -47.20
CA ARG A 160 -13.14 -38.08 -47.40
C ARG A 160 -13.86 -37.72 -46.10
N ASP A 161 -14.27 -38.73 -45.33
CA ASP A 161 -14.92 -38.53 -44.04
C ASP A 161 -13.99 -37.87 -43.02
N ILE A 162 -12.72 -38.31 -42.96
CA ILE A 162 -11.68 -37.68 -42.13
C ILE A 162 -11.45 -36.24 -42.57
N LEU A 163 -11.23 -35.98 -43.86
CA LEU A 163 -10.97 -34.63 -44.37
C LEU A 163 -12.15 -33.68 -44.13
N HIS A 164 -13.38 -34.15 -44.35
CA HIS A 164 -14.59 -33.38 -44.06
C HIS A 164 -14.68 -33.05 -42.57
N ARG A 165 -14.43 -34.03 -41.69
CA ARG A 165 -14.51 -33.79 -40.25
C ARG A 165 -13.40 -32.87 -39.73
N VAL A 166 -12.19 -32.99 -40.27
CA VAL A 166 -11.09 -32.06 -39.98
C VAL A 166 -11.47 -30.64 -40.41
N ALA A 167 -11.99 -30.46 -41.62
CA ALA A 167 -12.39 -29.15 -42.13
C ALA A 167 -13.51 -28.50 -41.31
N ASP A 168 -14.48 -29.30 -40.85
CA ASP A 168 -15.60 -28.82 -40.03
C ASP A 168 -15.17 -28.49 -38.59
N ARG A 169 -14.34 -29.35 -37.96
CA ARG A 169 -13.96 -29.21 -36.55
C ARG A 169 -12.85 -28.18 -36.33
N PHE A 170 -11.71 -28.36 -37.00
CA PHE A 170 -10.58 -27.44 -36.96
C PHE A 170 -9.66 -27.69 -38.17
N PRO A 171 -9.69 -26.84 -39.22
CA PRO A 171 -8.88 -27.04 -40.42
C PRO A 171 -7.38 -27.05 -40.10
N VAL A 172 -6.72 -28.19 -40.36
CA VAL A 172 -5.26 -28.36 -40.25
C VAL A 172 -4.71 -29.00 -41.51
N HIS A 173 -3.38 -29.00 -41.65
CA HIS A 173 -2.73 -29.63 -42.79
C HIS A 173 -2.75 -31.16 -42.63
N VAL A 174 -3.17 -31.87 -43.69
CA VAL A 174 -3.26 -33.34 -43.69
C VAL A 174 -2.35 -33.89 -44.77
N ILE A 175 -1.47 -34.83 -44.40
CA ILE A 175 -0.59 -35.56 -45.31
C ILE A 175 -1.04 -37.00 -45.38
N ILE A 176 -1.25 -37.53 -46.59
CA ILE A 176 -1.70 -38.89 -46.78
C ILE A 176 -0.51 -39.76 -47.19
N TRP A 177 -0.28 -40.85 -46.46
CA TRP A 177 0.57 -41.94 -46.92
C TRP A 177 -0.32 -43.02 -47.54
N PRO A 178 -0.33 -43.15 -48.88
CA PRO A 178 -1.23 -44.08 -49.55
C PRO A 178 -0.81 -45.52 -49.27
N VAL A 179 -1.72 -46.32 -48.70
CA VAL A 179 -1.52 -47.75 -48.46
C VAL A 179 -2.72 -48.56 -48.89
N ARG A 180 -2.50 -49.83 -49.22
CA ARG A 180 -3.56 -50.82 -49.34
C ARG A 180 -4.06 -51.18 -47.95
N VAL A 181 -5.34 -50.94 -47.72
CA VAL A 181 -6.00 -51.21 -46.44
C VAL A 181 -6.58 -52.62 -46.35
N GLN A 182 -6.37 -53.48 -47.36
CA GLN A 182 -6.86 -54.86 -47.40
C GLN A 182 -5.96 -55.76 -48.24
N GLY A 183 -6.02 -57.07 -48.01
CA GLY A 183 -5.20 -58.08 -48.69
C GLY A 183 -3.85 -58.34 -48.02
N GLU A 184 -3.10 -59.30 -48.56
CA GLU A 184 -1.87 -59.85 -47.95
C GLU A 184 -0.72 -58.85 -47.79
N THR A 185 -0.72 -57.75 -48.55
CA THR A 185 0.32 -56.70 -48.48
C THR A 185 0.00 -55.59 -47.49
N CYS A 186 -1.21 -55.57 -46.94
CA CYS A 186 -1.71 -54.50 -46.05
C CYS A 186 -0.81 -54.28 -44.83
N ALA A 187 -0.45 -55.35 -44.12
CA ALA A 187 0.36 -55.26 -42.91
C ALA A 187 1.71 -54.56 -43.14
N LYS A 188 2.43 -54.97 -44.19
CA LYS A 188 3.72 -54.41 -44.61
C LYS A 188 3.61 -52.95 -45.01
N GLU A 189 2.62 -52.62 -45.82
CA GLU A 189 2.42 -51.25 -46.31
C GLU A 189 2.05 -50.29 -45.17
N VAL A 190 1.17 -50.69 -44.25
CA VAL A 190 0.81 -49.90 -43.07
C VAL A 190 2.02 -49.69 -42.15
N ALA A 191 2.78 -50.75 -41.86
CA ALA A 191 4.00 -50.65 -41.05
C ALA A 191 5.03 -49.70 -41.68
N ASN A 192 5.22 -49.77 -43.01
CA ASN A 192 6.10 -48.88 -43.75
C ASN A 192 5.58 -47.43 -43.77
N GLY A 193 4.27 -47.21 -43.79
CA GLY A 193 3.68 -45.88 -43.67
C GLY A 193 3.96 -45.24 -42.31
N ILE A 194 3.80 -46.00 -41.22
CA ILE A 194 4.11 -45.53 -39.87
C ILE A 194 5.61 -45.20 -39.75
N ARG A 195 6.49 -46.12 -40.15
CA ARG A 195 7.94 -45.89 -40.11
C ARG A 195 8.39 -44.77 -41.05
N GLY A 196 7.76 -44.65 -42.21
CA GLY A 196 8.02 -43.61 -43.20
C GLY A 196 7.76 -42.22 -42.66
N PHE A 197 6.63 -42.01 -41.97
CA PHE A 197 6.36 -40.73 -41.30
C PHE A 197 7.33 -40.45 -40.15
N ASN A 198 7.71 -41.47 -39.37
CA ASN A 198 8.69 -41.32 -38.28
C ASN A 198 10.10 -41.00 -38.80
N ALA A 199 10.45 -41.45 -40.01
CA ALA A 199 11.73 -41.19 -40.66
C ALA A 199 11.84 -39.79 -41.29
N LEU A 200 10.74 -39.01 -41.35
CA LEU A 200 10.80 -37.64 -41.84
C LEU A 200 11.63 -36.75 -40.90
N SER A 201 12.57 -36.01 -41.49
CA SER A 201 13.41 -35.05 -40.78
C SER A 201 12.62 -33.81 -40.36
N GLU A 202 12.86 -33.32 -39.14
CA GLU A 202 12.31 -32.05 -38.67
C GLU A 202 12.84 -30.90 -39.57
N GLY A 203 11.94 -30.21 -40.27
CA GLY A 203 12.29 -29.12 -41.19
C GLY A 203 12.64 -29.51 -42.63
N GLY A 204 12.38 -30.76 -43.04
CA GLY A 204 12.48 -31.17 -44.45
C GLY A 204 11.38 -30.57 -45.34
N ASP A 205 11.47 -30.82 -46.65
CA ASP A 205 10.49 -30.34 -47.65
C ASP A 205 9.05 -30.79 -47.35
N ILE A 206 8.91 -31.99 -46.76
CA ILE A 206 7.64 -32.53 -46.28
C ILE A 206 7.61 -32.37 -44.75
N PRO A 207 6.65 -31.63 -44.18
CA PRO A 207 6.60 -31.44 -42.75
C PRO A 207 6.26 -32.75 -42.04
N ARG A 208 7.02 -33.06 -40.98
CA ARG A 208 6.76 -34.21 -40.12
C ARG A 208 5.41 -34.03 -39.40
N PRO A 209 4.51 -35.03 -39.41
CA PRO A 209 3.25 -34.95 -38.65
C PRO A 209 3.45 -34.89 -37.14
N ASP A 210 2.56 -34.18 -36.46
CA ASP A 210 2.47 -34.15 -34.99
C ASP A 210 1.63 -35.34 -34.45
N LEU A 211 0.79 -35.92 -35.31
CA LEU A 211 -0.14 -37.00 -34.99
C LEU A 211 -0.35 -37.89 -36.22
N LEU A 212 -0.39 -39.21 -36.01
CA LEU A 212 -0.73 -40.18 -37.04
C LEU A 212 -2.13 -40.75 -36.83
N ILE A 213 -2.84 -41.00 -37.92
CA ILE A 213 -4.11 -41.72 -37.93
C ILE A 213 -3.98 -42.89 -38.90
N VAL A 214 -4.09 -44.11 -38.40
CA VAL A 214 -4.25 -45.31 -39.23
C VAL A 214 -5.74 -45.57 -39.35
N ALA A 215 -6.28 -45.47 -40.57
CA ALA A 215 -7.72 -45.49 -40.75
C ALA A 215 -8.18 -46.50 -41.80
N ARG A 216 -9.25 -47.21 -41.44
CA ARG A 216 -10.02 -48.05 -42.35
C ARG A 216 -11.47 -48.15 -41.86
N GLY A 217 -12.42 -48.16 -42.80
CA GLY A 217 -13.81 -48.44 -42.51
C GLY A 217 -14.04 -49.90 -42.08
N GLY A 218 -15.30 -50.25 -41.85
CA GLY A 218 -15.69 -51.62 -41.56
C GLY A 218 -15.38 -52.60 -42.69
N GLY A 219 -15.35 -53.88 -42.33
CA GLY A 219 -15.14 -54.99 -43.25
C GLY A 219 -15.35 -56.31 -42.53
N SER A 220 -15.22 -57.40 -43.28
CA SER A 220 -15.15 -58.74 -42.69
C SER A 220 -13.92 -58.88 -41.78
N LEU A 221 -13.85 -59.92 -40.95
CA LEU A 221 -12.66 -60.15 -40.11
C LEU A 221 -11.42 -60.41 -40.98
N GLU A 222 -11.62 -61.09 -42.11
CA GLU A 222 -10.64 -61.40 -43.13
C GLU A 222 -10.08 -60.13 -43.77
N ASP A 223 -10.98 -59.19 -44.04
CA ASP A 223 -10.64 -57.87 -44.51
C ASP A 223 -9.72 -57.20 -43.49
N LEU A 224 -10.12 -57.09 -42.23
CA LEU A 224 -9.38 -56.43 -41.12
C LEU A 224 -8.10 -57.15 -40.68
N TRP A 225 -7.84 -58.34 -41.20
CA TRP A 225 -6.79 -59.23 -40.69
C TRP A 225 -5.38 -58.63 -40.77
N GLY A 226 -5.08 -57.83 -41.80
CA GLY A 226 -3.77 -57.19 -41.95
C GLY A 226 -3.37 -56.30 -40.76
N PHE A 227 -4.34 -55.78 -39.99
CA PHE A 227 -4.10 -54.97 -38.79
C PHE A 227 -3.87 -55.81 -37.52
N ASN A 228 -4.06 -57.13 -37.61
CA ASN A 228 -3.79 -58.13 -36.57
C ASN A 228 -2.45 -58.86 -36.78
N GLU A 229 -1.65 -58.41 -37.74
CA GLU A 229 -0.31 -58.94 -37.96
C GLU A 229 0.72 -58.25 -37.06
N GLU A 230 1.84 -58.94 -36.83
CA GLU A 230 2.88 -58.50 -35.89
C GLU A 230 3.59 -57.22 -36.37
N GLU A 231 3.80 -57.07 -37.68
CA GLU A 231 4.52 -55.93 -38.26
C GLU A 231 3.88 -54.54 -37.97
N PRO A 232 2.58 -54.30 -38.26
CA PRO A 232 1.96 -53.01 -37.99
C PRO A 232 1.81 -52.73 -36.49
N VAL A 233 1.63 -53.77 -35.67
CA VAL A 233 1.55 -53.63 -34.20
C VAL A 233 2.89 -53.15 -33.64
N ARG A 234 4.00 -53.76 -34.07
CA ARG A 234 5.35 -53.32 -33.67
C ARG A 234 5.63 -51.90 -34.17
N ALA A 235 5.31 -51.61 -35.43
CA ALA A 235 5.50 -50.27 -35.98
C ALA A 235 4.72 -49.20 -35.22
N ALA A 236 3.48 -49.49 -34.78
CA ALA A 236 2.71 -48.58 -33.95
C ALA A 236 3.33 -48.39 -32.55
N ALA A 237 3.73 -49.47 -31.88
CA ALA A 237 4.32 -49.42 -30.54
C ALA A 237 5.74 -48.79 -30.49
N GLU A 238 6.45 -48.76 -31.62
CA GLU A 238 7.76 -48.13 -31.82
C GLU A 238 7.66 -46.70 -32.37
N SER A 239 6.45 -46.23 -32.71
CA SER A 239 6.26 -44.93 -33.35
C SER A 239 6.70 -43.78 -32.43
N ASP A 240 7.52 -42.86 -32.93
CA ASP A 240 7.91 -41.63 -32.23
C ASP A 240 6.78 -40.61 -32.19
N ILE A 241 5.98 -40.56 -33.26
CA ILE A 241 4.80 -39.70 -33.39
C ILE A 241 3.58 -40.42 -32.76
N PRO A 242 2.78 -39.73 -31.93
CA PRO A 242 1.55 -40.31 -31.37
C PRO A 242 0.61 -40.84 -32.46
N LEU A 243 -0.02 -41.98 -32.22
CA LEU A 243 -0.83 -42.70 -33.22
C LEU A 243 -2.24 -43.00 -32.70
N ILE A 244 -3.24 -42.61 -33.49
CA ILE A 244 -4.64 -42.99 -33.32
C ILE A 244 -4.97 -44.12 -34.30
N SER A 245 -5.43 -45.25 -33.78
CA SER A 245 -5.97 -46.32 -34.62
C SER A 245 -7.48 -46.15 -34.78
N ALA A 246 -7.94 -46.20 -36.02
CA ALA A 246 -9.34 -45.99 -36.41
C ALA A 246 -9.74 -47.06 -37.44
N VAL A 247 -9.65 -48.32 -37.04
CA VAL A 247 -9.87 -49.50 -37.89
C VAL A 247 -11.16 -50.19 -37.46
N GLY A 248 -12.11 -50.33 -38.39
CA GLY A 248 -13.37 -51.04 -38.16
C GLY A 248 -14.43 -50.20 -37.42
N HIS A 249 -15.31 -50.87 -36.68
CA HIS A 249 -16.35 -50.28 -35.82
C HIS A 249 -16.11 -50.58 -34.33
N GLU A 250 -17.05 -50.20 -33.47
CA GLU A 250 -16.95 -50.39 -32.02
C GLU A 250 -16.61 -51.83 -31.60
N THR A 251 -17.15 -52.83 -32.30
CA THR A 251 -16.95 -54.26 -32.03
C THR A 251 -15.64 -54.83 -32.59
N ASP A 252 -15.02 -54.15 -33.55
CA ASP A 252 -13.96 -54.71 -34.38
C ASP A 252 -12.59 -54.31 -33.81
N VAL A 253 -12.27 -54.78 -32.61
CA VAL A 253 -11.00 -54.44 -31.96
C VAL A 253 -9.86 -55.25 -32.57
N THR A 254 -8.88 -54.54 -33.12
CA THR A 254 -7.69 -55.12 -33.77
C THR A 254 -6.45 -55.03 -32.87
N LEU A 255 -5.39 -55.78 -33.17
CA LEU A 255 -4.15 -55.73 -32.38
C LEU A 255 -3.45 -54.38 -32.45
N ILE A 256 -3.53 -53.67 -33.60
CA ILE A 256 -2.99 -52.32 -33.72
C ILE A 256 -3.71 -51.33 -32.78
N ASP A 257 -5.00 -51.52 -32.49
CA ASP A 257 -5.73 -50.67 -31.54
C ASP A 257 -5.17 -50.77 -30.12
N TYR A 258 -4.65 -51.94 -29.75
CA TYR A 258 -4.02 -52.13 -28.43
C TYR A 258 -2.65 -51.45 -28.36
N ALA A 259 -1.87 -51.48 -29.44
CA ALA A 259 -0.56 -50.83 -29.52
C ALA A 259 -0.62 -49.32 -29.77
N ALA A 260 -1.69 -48.82 -30.39
CA ALA A 260 -1.90 -47.39 -30.59
C ALA A 260 -2.03 -46.63 -29.26
N ASP A 261 -1.66 -45.35 -29.29
CA ASP A 261 -1.77 -44.46 -28.14
C ASP A 261 -3.23 -44.18 -27.78
N LEU A 262 -4.07 -44.07 -28.81
CA LEU A 262 -5.51 -43.91 -28.65
C LEU A 262 -6.26 -44.75 -29.71
N ARG A 263 -7.37 -45.35 -29.29
CA ARG A 263 -8.31 -46.03 -30.18
C ARG A 263 -9.49 -45.12 -30.47
N ALA A 264 -9.81 -44.95 -31.75
CA ALA A 264 -11.05 -44.36 -32.21
C ALA A 264 -11.97 -45.46 -32.78
N PRO A 265 -13.26 -45.48 -32.41
CA PRO A 265 -14.20 -46.50 -32.87
C PRO A 265 -14.58 -46.35 -34.35
N THR A 266 -14.36 -45.19 -34.94
CA THR A 266 -14.65 -44.89 -36.35
C THR A 266 -13.59 -43.94 -36.92
N PRO A 267 -13.39 -43.92 -38.25
CA PRO A 267 -12.52 -42.94 -38.90
C PRO A 267 -12.89 -41.49 -38.61
N THR A 268 -14.18 -41.16 -38.56
CA THR A 268 -14.67 -39.83 -38.18
C THR A 268 -14.38 -39.51 -36.71
N GLY A 269 -14.57 -40.49 -35.82
CA GLY A 269 -14.22 -40.38 -34.40
C GLY A 269 -12.74 -40.10 -34.17
N ALA A 270 -11.86 -40.59 -35.05
CA ALA A 270 -10.43 -40.30 -34.99
C ALA A 270 -10.13 -38.81 -35.17
N ALA A 271 -10.79 -38.16 -36.14
CA ALA A 271 -10.66 -36.72 -36.33
C ALA A 271 -11.24 -35.92 -35.15
N GLU A 272 -12.32 -36.42 -34.52
CA GLU A 272 -12.91 -35.77 -33.34
C GLU A 272 -12.04 -35.87 -32.09
N MET A 273 -11.32 -36.97 -31.94
CA MET A 273 -10.36 -37.15 -30.85
C MET A 273 -9.04 -36.41 -31.11
N ALA A 274 -8.66 -36.23 -32.37
CA ALA A 274 -7.42 -35.57 -32.78
C ALA A 274 -7.44 -34.04 -32.64
N LEU A 275 -8.59 -33.41 -32.83
CA LEU A 275 -8.69 -31.96 -33.00
C LEU A 275 -9.79 -31.39 -32.11
N PRO A 276 -9.65 -30.21 -31.49
CA PRO A 276 -10.72 -29.55 -30.75
C PRO A 276 -11.76 -28.91 -31.68
N VAL A 277 -12.85 -28.38 -31.13
CA VAL A 277 -13.88 -27.66 -31.89
C VAL A 277 -13.51 -26.17 -32.01
N LYS A 278 -13.34 -25.69 -33.25
CA LYS A 278 -12.93 -24.30 -33.54
C LYS A 278 -13.90 -23.26 -32.98
N SER A 279 -15.21 -23.48 -33.07
CA SER A 279 -16.22 -22.54 -32.57
C SER A 279 -16.14 -22.34 -31.05
N GLU A 280 -15.89 -23.41 -30.29
CA GLU A 280 -15.69 -23.35 -28.83
C GLU A 280 -14.43 -22.58 -28.46
N LEU A 281 -13.33 -22.81 -29.19
CA LEU A 281 -12.09 -22.05 -29.03
C LEU A 281 -12.28 -20.55 -29.30
N LEU A 282 -12.98 -20.21 -30.38
CA LEU A 282 -13.31 -18.81 -30.71
C LEU A 282 -14.21 -18.18 -29.65
N ALA A 283 -15.21 -18.90 -29.15
CA ALA A 283 -16.07 -18.43 -28.06
C ALA A 283 -15.26 -18.16 -26.78
N THR A 284 -14.35 -19.07 -26.44
CA THR A 284 -13.46 -18.94 -25.27
C THR A 284 -12.53 -17.73 -25.41
N LEU A 285 -11.93 -17.52 -26.60
CA LEU A 285 -11.12 -16.34 -26.88
C LEU A 285 -11.94 -15.05 -26.79
N GLY A 286 -13.18 -15.07 -27.27
CA GLY A 286 -14.12 -13.95 -27.14
C GLY A 286 -14.42 -13.58 -25.69
N ASP A 287 -14.74 -14.56 -24.83
CA ASP A 287 -14.96 -14.33 -23.40
C ASP A 287 -13.71 -13.77 -22.71
N LEU A 288 -12.54 -14.38 -22.98
CA LEU A 288 -11.27 -13.90 -22.42
C LEU A 288 -10.97 -12.46 -22.86
N HIS A 289 -11.26 -12.10 -24.10
CA HIS A 289 -11.10 -10.74 -24.61
C HIS A 289 -12.05 -9.74 -23.94
N LEU A 290 -13.33 -10.10 -23.74
CA LEU A 290 -14.30 -9.27 -23.02
C LEU A 290 -13.89 -9.08 -21.55
N ARG A 291 -13.43 -10.15 -20.90
CA ARG A 291 -12.94 -10.10 -19.51
C ARG A 291 -11.71 -9.21 -19.37
N GLN A 292 -10.75 -9.32 -20.29
CA GLN A 292 -9.56 -8.47 -20.34
C GLN A 292 -9.96 -7.00 -20.50
N SER A 293 -10.81 -6.70 -21.48
CA SER A 293 -11.28 -5.33 -21.75
C SER A 293 -12.00 -4.74 -20.54
N GLY A 294 -12.89 -5.50 -19.91
CA GLY A 294 -13.58 -5.08 -18.69
C GLY A 294 -12.63 -4.87 -17.50
N ALA A 295 -11.58 -5.69 -17.36
CA ALA A 295 -10.59 -5.52 -16.30
C ALA A 295 -9.77 -4.23 -16.47
N VAL A 296 -9.39 -3.88 -17.71
CA VAL A 296 -8.70 -2.63 -18.02
C VAL A 296 -9.57 -1.43 -17.65
N LEU A 297 -10.84 -1.42 -18.06
CA LEU A 297 -11.77 -0.33 -17.72
C LEU A 297 -11.97 -0.18 -16.22
N ARG A 298 -12.19 -1.29 -15.48
CA ARG A 298 -12.30 -1.26 -14.01
C ARG A 298 -11.04 -0.75 -13.34
N MET A 299 -9.86 -1.15 -13.83
CA MET A 299 -8.59 -0.65 -13.32
C MET A 299 -8.47 0.87 -13.52
N MET A 300 -8.82 1.37 -14.71
CA MET A 300 -8.77 2.81 -15.01
C MET A 300 -9.74 3.60 -14.12
N GLU A 301 -10.98 3.15 -13.96
CA GLU A 301 -11.95 3.85 -13.11
C GLU A 301 -11.54 3.82 -11.63
N ARG A 302 -10.96 2.70 -11.16
CA ARG A 302 -10.39 2.64 -9.81
C ARG A 302 -9.26 3.65 -9.63
N ARG A 303 -8.28 3.70 -10.55
CA ARG A 303 -7.18 4.67 -10.51
C ARG A 303 -7.69 6.12 -10.52
N ARG A 304 -8.74 6.39 -11.30
CA ARG A 304 -9.39 7.70 -11.38
C ARG A 304 -10.08 8.07 -10.06
N SER A 305 -10.78 7.13 -9.45
CA SER A 305 -11.41 7.30 -8.14
C SER A 305 -10.38 7.52 -7.02
N ASP A 306 -9.30 6.73 -7.03
CA ASP A 306 -8.18 6.88 -6.09
C ASP A 306 -7.54 8.27 -6.21
N LEU A 307 -7.28 8.73 -7.44
CA LEU A 307 -6.75 10.08 -7.70
C LEU A 307 -7.71 11.17 -7.22
N ARG A 308 -9.01 11.09 -7.53
CA ARG A 308 -10.01 12.07 -7.04
C ARG A 308 -10.09 12.09 -5.51
N SER A 309 -9.95 10.94 -4.88
CA SER A 309 -9.99 10.82 -3.42
C SER A 309 -8.73 11.40 -2.78
N ALA A 310 -7.55 11.11 -3.33
CA ALA A 310 -6.29 11.72 -2.91
C ALA A 310 -6.28 13.23 -3.14
N ALA A 311 -6.80 13.70 -4.28
CA ALA A 311 -6.91 15.13 -4.58
C ALA A 311 -7.84 15.86 -3.61
N ARG A 312 -8.92 15.21 -3.14
CA ARG A 312 -9.82 15.76 -2.11
C ARG A 312 -9.18 15.85 -0.72
N ALA A 313 -8.18 15.02 -0.43
CA ALA A 313 -7.43 15.08 0.82
C ALA A 313 -6.40 16.22 0.84
N LEU A 314 -6.13 16.88 -0.30
CA LEU A 314 -5.26 18.05 -0.33
C LEU A 314 -5.97 19.26 0.30
N PRO A 315 -5.29 20.02 1.19
CA PRO A 315 -5.82 21.25 1.74
C PRO A 315 -6.17 22.26 0.64
N GLN A 316 -7.23 23.05 0.82
CA GLN A 316 -7.51 24.12 -0.14
C GLN A 316 -6.41 25.19 -0.06
N PRO A 317 -6.04 25.84 -1.18
CA PRO A 317 -5.02 26.90 -1.17
C PRO A 317 -5.30 28.01 -0.15
N LYS A 318 -6.58 28.32 0.09
CA LYS A 318 -7.00 29.30 1.10
C LYS A 318 -6.65 28.88 2.53
N ASP A 319 -6.74 27.57 2.83
CA ASP A 319 -6.47 27.03 4.17
C ASP A 319 -4.95 27.03 4.42
N LEU A 320 -4.15 26.73 3.39
CA LEU A 320 -2.68 26.86 3.44
C LEU A 320 -2.24 28.29 3.74
N LEU A 321 -2.95 29.28 3.21
CA LEU A 321 -2.63 30.70 3.38
C LEU A 321 -3.29 31.33 4.61
N ALA A 322 -4.22 30.65 5.29
CA ALA A 322 -5.02 31.22 6.37
C ALA A 322 -4.15 31.75 7.52
N LEU A 323 -3.18 30.97 7.99
CA LEU A 323 -2.27 31.37 9.07
C LEU A 323 -1.35 32.53 8.66
N ALA A 324 -0.86 32.52 7.41
CA ALA A 324 -0.01 33.60 6.89
C ALA A 324 -0.81 34.91 6.78
N ARG A 325 -2.05 34.83 6.29
CA ARG A 325 -2.98 35.95 6.19
C ARG A 325 -3.34 36.51 7.57
N GLN A 326 -3.67 35.65 8.53
CA GLN A 326 -3.94 36.07 9.92
C GLN A 326 -2.74 36.79 10.55
N ARG A 327 -1.51 36.27 10.36
CA ARG A 327 -0.28 36.93 10.84
C ARG A 327 -0.08 38.30 10.20
N PHE A 328 -0.33 38.41 8.89
CA PHE A 328 -0.27 39.68 8.18
C PHE A 328 -1.30 40.68 8.70
N ASP A 329 -2.56 40.26 8.87
CA ASP A 329 -3.64 41.11 9.37
C ASP A 329 -3.35 41.61 10.79
N MET A 330 -2.84 40.75 11.68
CA MET A 330 -2.42 41.14 13.03
C MET A 330 -1.25 42.14 13.01
N ALA A 331 -0.26 41.93 12.15
CA ALA A 331 0.88 42.85 12.02
C ALA A 331 0.44 44.21 11.46
N SER A 332 -0.41 44.19 10.44
CA SER A 332 -0.97 45.39 9.81
C SER A 332 -1.80 46.22 10.80
N SER A 333 -2.68 45.56 11.57
CA SER A 333 -3.49 46.21 12.61
C SER A 333 -2.62 46.81 13.73
N ARG A 334 -1.61 46.06 14.19
CA ARG A 334 -0.68 46.54 15.23
C ARG A 334 0.16 47.72 14.77
N LEU A 335 0.58 47.75 13.51
CA LEU A 335 1.45 48.80 12.98
C LEU A 335 0.86 50.20 13.21
N GLY A 336 -0.38 50.43 12.80
CA GLY A 336 -1.04 51.73 12.97
C GLY A 336 -1.13 52.18 14.43
N GLN A 337 -1.53 51.27 15.33
CA GLN A 337 -1.63 51.56 16.76
C GLN A 337 -0.28 51.84 17.40
N SER A 338 0.74 51.06 17.05
CA SER A 338 2.10 51.26 17.55
C SER A 338 2.74 52.56 17.04
N LEU A 339 2.44 52.97 15.79
CA LEU A 339 2.88 54.27 15.26
C LEU A 339 2.20 55.44 15.98
N LEU A 340 0.89 55.36 16.24
CA LEU A 340 0.16 56.37 17.01
C LEU A 340 0.69 56.46 18.45
N ALA A 341 0.82 55.32 19.14
CA ALA A 341 1.35 55.28 20.49
C ALA A 341 2.80 55.80 20.57
N SER A 342 3.65 55.44 19.59
CA SER A 342 5.01 55.98 19.49
C SER A 342 5.00 57.50 19.31
N THR A 343 4.16 58.01 18.41
CA THR A 343 4.05 59.45 18.14
C THR A 343 3.55 60.21 19.39
N MET A 344 2.53 59.69 20.07
CA MET A 344 2.02 60.26 21.33
C MET A 344 3.07 60.23 22.43
N ASN A 345 3.84 59.14 22.57
CA ASN A 345 4.92 59.06 23.56
C ASN A 345 6.02 60.10 23.30
N HIS A 346 6.44 60.26 22.04
CA HIS A 346 7.40 61.30 21.67
C HIS A 346 6.82 62.71 21.90
N ARG A 347 5.53 62.92 21.62
CA ARG A 347 4.84 64.19 21.88
C ARG A 347 4.77 64.50 23.39
N ASN A 348 4.38 63.54 24.21
CA ASN A 348 4.33 63.69 25.68
C ASN A 348 5.72 63.98 26.27
N ARG A 349 6.77 63.32 25.76
CA ARG A 349 8.17 63.62 26.13
C ARG A 349 8.55 65.05 25.75
N PHE A 350 8.18 65.49 24.55
CA PHE A 350 8.40 66.86 24.10
C PHE A 350 7.64 67.87 24.97
N ASP A 351 6.37 67.65 25.24
CA ASP A 351 5.54 68.55 26.05
C ASP A 351 6.06 68.62 27.50
N THR A 352 6.44 67.49 28.11
CA THR A 352 7.05 67.45 29.44
C THR A 352 8.34 68.27 29.52
N ASN A 353 9.22 68.13 28.51
CA ASN A 353 10.48 68.86 28.47
C ASN A 353 10.28 70.35 28.13
N SER A 354 9.35 70.68 27.25
CA SER A 354 9.08 72.07 26.82
C SER A 354 8.45 72.92 27.93
N VAL A 355 7.65 72.34 28.83
CA VAL A 355 7.09 73.07 29.99
C VAL A 355 8.18 73.61 30.91
N ARG A 356 9.30 72.89 31.06
CA ARG A 356 10.45 73.33 31.88
C ARG A 356 11.24 74.47 31.25
N LEU A 357 11.06 74.71 29.95
CA LEU A 357 11.77 75.72 29.17
C LEU A 357 10.87 76.92 28.81
N ARG A 358 9.77 77.13 29.54
CA ARG A 358 8.88 78.29 29.31
C ARG A 358 9.53 79.58 29.82
N PRO A 359 9.76 80.58 28.94
CA PRO A 359 10.37 81.85 29.34
C PRO A 359 9.61 82.55 30.48
N GLY A 360 8.27 82.45 30.51
CA GLY A 360 7.45 83.07 31.56
C GLY A 360 7.73 82.58 32.98
N LEU A 361 8.06 81.29 33.18
CA LEU A 361 8.38 80.78 34.52
C LEU A 361 9.74 81.28 35.00
N MET A 362 10.72 81.40 34.09
CA MET A 362 12.02 81.99 34.40
C MET A 362 11.90 83.50 34.67
N LEU A 363 11.16 84.22 33.83
CA LEU A 363 10.94 85.67 33.98
C LEU A 363 10.19 86.02 35.27
N ASN A 364 9.15 85.26 35.64
CA ASN A 364 8.45 85.46 36.91
C ASN A 364 9.35 85.16 38.11
N LYS A 365 10.16 84.09 38.04
CA LYS A 365 11.11 83.78 39.12
C LYS A 365 12.16 84.89 39.25
N ILE A 366 12.65 85.44 38.13
CA ILE A 366 13.56 86.59 38.13
C ILE A 366 12.86 87.80 38.75
N ALA A 367 11.65 88.15 38.32
CA ALA A 367 10.90 89.29 38.85
C ALA A 367 10.70 89.23 40.37
N ILE A 368 10.25 88.08 40.91
CA ILE A 368 10.06 87.88 42.35
C ILE A 368 11.39 88.01 43.12
N GLN A 369 12.49 87.48 42.57
CA GLN A 369 13.79 87.60 43.23
C GLN A 369 14.34 89.03 43.17
N THR A 370 14.11 89.76 42.08
CA THR A 370 14.45 91.17 41.96
C THR A 370 13.66 92.00 42.97
N GLU A 371 12.35 91.78 43.11
CA GLU A 371 11.49 92.45 44.10
C GLU A 371 11.99 92.21 45.54
N ARG A 372 12.28 90.94 45.87
CA ARG A 372 12.86 90.58 47.19
C ARG A 372 14.22 91.23 47.43
N LEU A 373 15.03 91.40 46.39
CA LEU A 373 16.32 92.07 46.48
C LEU A 373 16.11 93.55 46.81
N THR A 374 15.22 94.24 46.09
CA THR A 374 14.88 95.65 46.35
C THR A 374 14.33 95.86 47.76
N ASP A 375 13.41 95.01 48.22
CA ASP A 375 12.88 95.09 49.60
C ASP A 375 13.97 94.95 50.66
N ARG A 376 14.90 94.00 50.45
CA ARG A 376 16.03 93.81 51.36
C ARG A 376 16.99 94.99 51.33
N GLN A 377 17.25 95.58 50.18
CA GLN A 377 18.07 96.78 50.04
C GLN A 377 17.44 97.98 50.78
N ASP A 378 16.14 98.19 50.64
CA ASP A 378 15.46 99.31 51.29
C ASP A 378 15.31 99.10 52.80
N ARG A 379 15.14 97.86 53.25
CA ARG A 379 15.18 97.52 54.67
C ARG A 379 16.57 97.77 55.24
N LEU A 380 17.64 97.37 54.53
CA LEU A 380 19.02 97.61 54.95
C LEU A 380 19.32 99.11 55.07
N LYS A 381 18.92 99.92 54.08
CA LYS A 381 19.04 101.38 54.13
C LYS A 381 18.32 101.95 55.37
N ARG A 382 17.05 101.59 55.59
CA ARG A 382 16.28 102.06 56.74
C ARG A 382 16.92 101.71 58.09
N ILE A 383 17.33 100.45 58.26
CA ILE A 383 17.98 99.99 59.50
C ILE A 383 19.31 100.70 59.71
N SER A 384 20.10 100.91 58.65
CA SER A 384 21.37 101.62 58.75
C SER A 384 21.19 103.06 59.25
N LEU A 385 20.21 103.79 58.71
CA LEU A 385 19.88 105.15 59.15
C LEU A 385 19.40 105.19 60.60
N LEU A 386 18.49 104.29 60.98
CA LEU A 386 18.00 104.18 62.37
C LEU A 386 19.12 103.85 63.35
N THR A 387 20.04 102.96 62.97
CA THR A 387 21.18 102.58 63.82
C THR A 387 22.13 103.75 64.03
N VAL A 388 22.42 104.52 62.98
CA VAL A 388 23.26 105.72 63.09
C VAL A 388 22.60 106.75 64.01
N GLU A 389 21.30 106.97 63.89
CA GLU A 389 20.56 107.92 64.73
C GLU A 389 20.52 107.49 66.21
N GLN A 390 20.30 106.20 66.47
CA GLN A 390 20.36 105.63 67.82
C GLN A 390 21.77 105.77 68.44
N LYS A 391 22.83 105.61 67.64
CA LYS A 391 24.20 105.80 68.11
C LYS A 391 24.52 107.27 68.38
N ARG A 392 23.99 108.18 67.55
CA ARG A 392 24.11 109.63 67.77
C ARG A 392 23.43 110.06 69.06
N THR A 393 22.19 109.64 69.29
CA THR A 393 21.46 109.94 70.54
C THR A 393 22.13 109.35 71.78
N GLN A 394 22.67 108.12 71.71
CA GLN A 394 23.49 107.53 72.78
C GLN A 394 24.74 108.36 73.09
N LEU A 395 25.43 108.83 72.05
CA LEU A 395 26.62 109.67 72.19
C LEU A 395 26.27 111.03 72.82
N GLU A 396 25.20 111.68 72.37
CA GLU A 396 24.74 112.96 72.93
C GLU A 396 24.35 112.83 74.40
N ALA A 397 23.66 111.76 74.80
CA ALA A 397 23.33 111.49 76.19
C ALA A 397 24.58 111.28 77.06
N ALA A 398 25.56 110.51 76.57
CA ALA A 398 26.82 110.29 77.26
C ALA A 398 27.62 111.59 77.42
N SER A 399 27.63 112.45 76.40
CA SER A 399 28.27 113.78 76.46
C SER A 399 27.64 114.69 77.53
N ARG A 400 26.31 114.73 77.63
CA ARG A 400 25.61 115.51 78.68
C ARG A 400 25.91 115.00 80.09
N LEU A 401 26.00 113.68 80.26
CA LEU A 401 26.34 113.05 81.53
C LEU A 401 27.77 113.43 81.95
N LEU A 402 28.71 113.43 81.00
CA LEU A 402 30.11 113.85 81.21
C LEU A 402 30.19 115.31 81.66
N GLU A 403 29.43 116.22 81.03
CA GLU A 403 29.38 117.62 81.46
C GLU A 403 28.84 117.77 82.89
N SER A 404 27.78 117.02 83.24
CA SER A 404 27.10 117.12 84.55
C SER A 404 27.92 116.62 85.74
N LEU A 405 28.80 115.64 85.53
CA LEU A 405 29.64 115.01 86.54
C LEU A 405 31.05 115.63 86.62
N SER A 406 31.34 116.62 85.80
CA SER A 406 32.62 117.33 85.85
C SER A 406 32.69 118.22 87.10
N HIS A 407 33.82 118.18 87.81
CA HIS A 407 34.00 118.96 89.06
C HIS A 407 33.83 120.48 88.83
N LYS A 408 34.06 120.95 87.60
CA LYS A 408 33.84 122.34 87.19
C LYS A 408 32.35 122.71 87.21
N GLY A 409 31.47 121.78 86.83
CA GLY A 409 30.02 121.97 86.89
C GLY A 409 29.46 122.00 88.31
N VAL A 410 30.12 121.35 89.27
CA VAL A 410 29.73 121.35 90.69
C VAL A 410 30.12 122.66 91.39
N LEU A 411 31.31 123.20 91.10
CA LEU A 411 31.76 124.50 91.63
C LEU A 411 30.86 125.65 91.16
N ALA A 412 30.39 125.61 89.90
CA ALA A 412 29.48 126.64 89.35
C ALA A 412 28.09 126.67 90.02
N ARG A 413 27.70 125.60 90.75
CA ARG A 413 26.42 125.54 91.48
C ARG A 413 26.51 126.06 92.92
N GLY A 414 27.60 126.73 93.29
CA GLY A 414 27.70 127.47 94.57
C GLY A 414 28.28 126.69 95.74
N PHE A 415 28.86 125.50 95.52
CA PHE A 415 29.56 124.75 96.55
C PHE A 415 31.05 125.14 96.59
N ALA A 416 31.60 125.29 97.80
CA ALA A 416 33.02 125.59 98.02
C ALA A 416 33.78 124.35 98.48
N LEU A 417 34.95 124.12 97.91
CA LEU A 417 35.82 123.01 98.28
C LEU A 417 36.75 123.44 99.43
N VAL A 418 36.61 122.83 100.61
CA VAL A 418 37.42 123.16 101.79
C VAL A 418 38.69 122.33 101.82
N ARG A 419 39.85 122.98 101.94
CA ARG A 419 41.18 122.36 102.02
C ARG A 419 41.95 122.87 103.24
N ASN A 420 42.84 122.04 103.79
CA ASN A 420 43.76 122.45 104.85
C ASN A 420 45.00 123.18 104.26
N ARG A 421 45.95 123.56 105.13
CA ARG A 421 47.21 124.22 104.74
C ARG A 421 48.13 123.37 103.84
N ASP A 422 47.97 122.05 103.86
CA ASP A 422 48.71 121.10 103.02
C ASP A 422 47.96 120.76 101.71
N HIS A 423 46.92 121.54 101.37
CA HIS A 423 46.03 121.38 100.21
C HIS A 423 45.19 120.09 100.18
N GLU A 424 45.04 119.42 101.31
CA GLU A 424 44.21 118.21 101.43
C GLU A 424 42.77 118.57 101.77
N MET A 425 41.82 117.85 101.15
CA MET A 425 40.39 118.15 101.28
C MET A 425 39.85 117.76 102.65
N VAL A 426 39.29 118.74 103.36
CA VAL A 426 38.69 118.52 104.68
C VAL A 426 37.22 118.18 104.49
N ARG A 427 36.82 116.96 104.87
CA ARG A 427 35.47 116.44 104.61
C ARG A 427 34.54 116.47 105.83
N GLN A 428 35.09 116.66 107.03
CA GLN A 428 34.33 116.56 108.29
C GLN A 428 34.73 117.67 109.27
N ALA A 429 33.74 118.33 109.87
CA ALA A 429 33.93 119.50 110.72
C ALA A 429 34.78 119.22 111.98
N GLY A 430 34.73 118.01 112.54
CA GLY A 430 35.52 117.63 113.73
C GLY A 430 37.03 117.55 113.51
N GLN A 431 37.50 117.63 112.26
CA GLN A 431 38.93 117.64 111.93
C GLN A 431 39.55 119.04 112.02
N VAL A 432 38.76 120.06 112.35
CA VAL A 432 39.20 121.46 112.45
C VAL A 432 39.39 121.82 113.92
N SER A 433 40.62 122.18 114.28
CA SER A 433 40.94 122.67 115.63
C SER A 433 40.81 124.20 115.70
N ALA A 434 40.38 124.72 116.85
CA ALA A 434 40.28 126.17 117.05
C ALA A 434 41.66 126.84 116.88
N GLY A 435 41.73 127.84 116.00
CA GLY A 435 42.95 128.54 115.57
C GLY A 435 43.54 128.05 114.24
N GLN A 436 42.99 127.01 113.62
CA GLN A 436 43.54 126.41 112.39
C GLN A 436 43.10 127.16 111.12
N GLY A 437 44.06 127.43 110.22
CA GLY A 437 43.81 128.05 108.91
C GLY A 437 43.35 127.04 107.86
N LEU A 438 42.30 127.37 107.12
CA LEU A 438 41.66 126.61 106.03
C LEU A 438 41.61 127.46 104.75
N SER A 439 41.54 126.81 103.59
CA SER A 439 41.34 127.45 102.29
C SER A 439 40.05 126.93 101.63
N LEU A 440 39.18 127.85 101.20
CA LEU A 440 37.94 127.56 100.48
C LEU A 440 38.14 127.90 99.00
N GLU A 441 37.91 126.94 98.11
CA GLU A 441 37.94 127.13 96.65
C GLU A 441 36.52 127.19 96.09
N PHE A 442 36.17 128.33 95.51
CA PHE A 442 34.92 128.61 94.81
C PHE A 442 35.11 128.53 93.30
N SER A 443 34.03 128.64 92.52
CA SER A 443 34.09 128.62 91.05
C SER A 443 34.97 129.71 90.44
N ASP A 444 35.18 130.80 91.15
CA ASP A 444 35.86 132.01 90.69
C ASP A 444 37.18 132.30 91.41
N GLY A 445 37.47 131.67 92.56
CA GLY A 445 38.72 131.88 93.28
C GLY A 445 38.86 131.15 94.62
N THR A 446 40.03 131.29 95.25
CA THR A 446 40.36 130.68 96.55
C THR A 446 40.51 131.73 97.65
N VAL A 447 39.96 131.47 98.83
CA VAL A 447 40.01 132.37 100.00
C VAL A 447 40.53 131.60 101.22
N SER A 448 41.35 132.24 102.06
CA SER A 448 41.87 131.64 103.31
C SER A 448 41.12 132.16 104.54
N VAL A 449 40.79 131.27 105.48
CA VAL A 449 39.97 131.52 106.69
C VAL A 449 40.56 130.82 107.90
N VAL A 450 40.31 131.28 109.13
CA VAL A 450 40.82 130.66 110.38
C VAL A 450 39.65 130.31 111.31
N ALA A 451 39.65 129.11 111.90
CA ALA A 451 38.57 128.63 112.76
C ALA A 451 38.64 129.26 114.18
N GLY A 452 37.55 129.84 114.69
CA GLY A 452 37.47 130.44 116.04
C GLY A 452 36.39 129.80 116.93
N LEU A 453 36.50 129.93 118.25
CA LEU A 453 35.51 129.50 119.25
C LEU A 453 34.53 130.65 119.56
N LEU A 454 33.22 130.37 119.50
CA LEU A 454 32.12 131.29 119.83
C LEU A 454 31.27 130.68 120.95
N ASP A 455 30.79 131.50 121.88
CA ASP A 455 29.74 131.16 122.85
C ASP A 455 28.33 131.37 122.26
N PRO A 456 27.30 130.69 122.78
CA PRO A 456 26.32 129.96 121.96
C PRO A 456 25.05 130.74 121.66
N VAL A 457 24.55 130.65 120.42
CA VAL A 457 23.15 130.92 120.05
C VAL A 457 22.81 130.11 118.81
N ASP A 458 21.74 129.29 118.83
CA ASP A 458 21.12 128.72 117.61
C ASP A 458 19.64 128.42 117.95
N LEU A 459 18.63 129.20 117.55
CA LEU A 459 18.17 129.67 116.23
C LEU A 459 17.88 128.54 115.23
N THR A 460 16.66 128.02 115.34
CA THR A 460 16.00 127.21 114.30
C THR A 460 14.98 128.06 113.52
N PRO A 461 14.96 127.96 112.19
CA PRO A 461 13.74 128.08 111.37
C PRO A 461 13.57 126.81 110.48
N SER A 462 12.41 126.16 110.37
CA SER A 462 11.10 126.53 109.77
C SER A 462 11.07 126.53 108.22
N ASP A 463 10.32 125.54 107.73
CA ASP A 463 9.28 125.54 106.69
C ASP A 463 9.50 125.79 105.18
N SER A 464 8.72 124.98 104.43
CA SER A 464 7.82 125.34 103.32
C SER A 464 8.21 125.08 101.84
N ASN A 465 7.49 124.11 101.23
CA ASN A 465 6.67 124.13 99.99
C ASN A 465 7.29 124.61 98.63
N PRO A 466 6.64 124.47 97.42
CA PRO A 466 5.20 124.37 97.12
C PRO A 466 4.74 123.40 95.99
N ALA A 467 3.45 123.53 95.67
CA ALA A 467 2.56 122.65 94.91
C ALA A 467 2.03 123.26 93.58
N THR A 468 1.49 122.37 92.73
CA THR A 468 0.32 122.48 91.78
C THR A 468 0.23 123.46 90.60
N GLY A 469 -0.33 122.93 89.48
CA GLY A 469 -1.09 123.66 88.46
C GLY A 469 -1.56 122.76 87.28
N ASN A 470 -2.88 122.54 87.17
CA ASN A 470 -3.62 121.89 86.06
C ASN A 470 -3.90 122.87 84.90
N ASP A 471 -4.14 122.37 83.68
CA ASP A 471 -5.35 122.72 82.91
C ASP A 471 -5.70 121.67 81.83
N ASP A 472 -7.00 121.49 81.59
CA ASP A 472 -7.65 120.50 80.71
C ASP A 472 -7.83 121.01 79.26
N THR A 473 -7.98 120.10 78.28
CA THR A 473 -9.07 120.15 77.28
C THR A 473 -9.15 118.89 76.37
N ASN A 474 -10.41 118.47 76.18
CA ASN A 474 -11.01 117.39 75.39
C ASN A 474 -10.59 117.25 73.89
N GLU A 475 -10.58 116.02 73.35
CA GLU A 475 -11.66 115.43 72.51
C GLU A 475 -11.33 113.97 72.08
N PRO A 476 -12.34 113.14 71.71
CA PRO A 476 -12.30 111.68 71.86
C PRO A 476 -12.16 110.89 70.55
N ALA A 477 -11.75 109.62 70.61
CA ALA A 477 -12.20 108.56 69.71
C ALA A 477 -11.90 107.16 70.26
N ASP A 478 -12.90 106.29 70.10
CA ASP A 478 -13.10 104.96 70.67
C ASP A 478 -12.00 103.93 70.36
N ASP A 479 -11.78 103.09 71.36
CA ASP A 479 -10.82 101.99 71.43
C ASP A 479 -11.54 100.66 71.12
N THR A 480 -10.97 99.84 70.24
CA THR A 480 -11.32 98.41 70.16
C THR A 480 -10.05 97.58 70.27
N ALA A 481 -9.99 96.78 71.33
CA ALA A 481 -8.91 95.85 71.62
C ALA A 481 -9.46 94.45 71.95
N ASN A 482 -8.62 93.45 71.66
CA ASN A 482 -8.66 92.03 72.02
C ASN A 482 -9.61 91.13 71.20
N GLY A 483 -9.24 89.93 70.74
CA GLY A 483 -8.02 89.15 70.87
C GLY A 483 -8.28 87.68 70.50
N ILE A 484 -7.26 87.03 69.90
CA ILE A 484 -6.82 85.62 70.09
C ILE A 484 -7.66 84.44 69.52
N MET A 485 -7.01 83.75 68.56
CA MET A 485 -6.90 82.29 68.25
C MET A 485 -8.09 81.32 68.34
N GLY A 486 -8.17 80.40 67.36
CA GLY A 486 -8.60 79.02 67.64
C GLY A 486 -9.16 78.23 66.45
N ALA A 487 -8.66 77.01 66.25
CA ALA A 487 -8.89 76.13 65.11
C ALA A 487 -10.26 75.40 65.07
N GLY A 488 -10.72 75.18 63.82
CA GLY A 488 -11.24 73.93 63.24
C GLY A 488 -12.11 72.95 64.04
N ALA A 489 -13.35 72.75 63.59
CA ALA A 489 -13.93 71.47 63.15
C ALA A 489 -15.42 71.62 62.77
N ILE A 490 -15.85 71.02 61.65
CA ILE A 490 -17.24 70.66 61.30
C ILE A 490 -17.13 69.24 60.70
N SER A 491 -17.57 68.19 61.40
CA SER A 491 -18.90 67.53 61.38
C SER A 491 -19.21 66.90 60.02
N ALA A 492 -19.12 65.58 59.85
CA ALA A 492 -20.08 64.51 60.16
C ALA A 492 -21.13 64.29 59.04
N GLU A 493 -21.40 63.02 58.76
CA GLU A 493 -22.39 62.48 57.81
C GLU A 493 -21.91 62.31 56.35
N ASP A 494 -21.43 61.09 56.04
CA ASP A 494 -21.66 60.37 54.77
C ASP A 494 -20.94 58.99 54.79
N ILE A 495 -21.22 58.18 55.82
CA ILE A 495 -20.70 56.80 55.95
C ILE A 495 -21.88 55.84 56.08
N GLU A 496 -22.47 55.41 54.96
CA GLU A 496 -23.39 54.28 54.94
C GLU A 496 -23.56 53.65 53.54
N ALA A 497 -22.52 53.03 52.96
CA ALA A 497 -22.70 52.18 51.76
C ALA A 497 -21.52 51.25 51.43
N THR A 498 -20.95 50.54 52.41
CA THR A 498 -20.01 49.44 52.11
C THR A 498 -20.16 48.32 53.13
N LEU A 499 -20.31 47.09 52.64
CA LEU A 499 -20.32 45.77 53.32
C LEU A 499 -21.67 45.03 53.36
N ARG A 500 -22.11 44.58 52.18
CA ARG A 500 -23.13 43.53 52.03
C ARG A 500 -22.69 42.58 50.92
N ASP A 501 -21.89 41.56 51.25
CA ASP A 501 -21.85 40.26 50.53
C ASP A 501 -20.87 39.25 51.14
N MET A 502 -21.24 38.69 52.30
CA MET A 502 -20.68 37.42 52.78
C MET A 502 -21.80 36.56 53.37
N ALA A 503 -22.46 35.79 52.52
CA ALA A 503 -23.32 34.67 52.92
C ALA A 503 -23.30 33.59 51.83
N GLY A 504 -22.50 32.54 52.02
CA GLY A 504 -23.04 31.18 52.11
C GLY A 504 -22.58 30.32 50.93
N GLY A 505 -22.26 29.03 51.05
CA GLY A 505 -22.27 28.12 52.18
C GLY A 505 -22.29 26.67 51.69
N LYS A 506 -21.45 25.83 52.31
CA LYS A 506 -21.61 24.38 52.62
C LYS A 506 -21.66 23.34 51.47
N ARG A 507 -20.66 22.42 51.44
CA ARG A 507 -20.65 21.00 51.96
C ARG A 507 -20.96 19.98 50.82
N ARG A 508 -20.42 18.76 50.71
CA ARG A 508 -19.71 17.82 51.60
C ARG A 508 -19.20 16.59 50.77
N SER A 509 -18.12 15.93 51.26
CA SER A 509 -17.79 14.46 51.24
C SER A 509 -17.71 13.70 49.90
N ALA A 510 -16.90 12.65 49.67
CA ALA A 510 -15.93 11.88 50.44
C ALA A 510 -15.05 11.04 49.48
N LYS A 511 -13.88 10.66 49.99
CA LYS A 511 -12.84 9.70 49.54
C LYS A 511 -13.36 8.22 49.59
N PRO A 512 -12.56 7.14 49.38
CA PRO A 512 -11.24 6.93 48.72
C PRO A 512 -11.03 5.55 47.99
N THR A 513 -9.78 5.30 47.54
CA THR A 513 -9.02 4.01 47.46
C THR A 513 -9.43 2.98 46.38
N LYS A 514 -8.58 2.13 45.76
CA LYS A 514 -7.15 1.73 45.78
C LYS A 514 -7.00 0.79 44.55
N SER A 515 -6.04 0.96 43.63
CA SER A 515 -4.68 0.37 43.60
C SER A 515 -4.51 -0.98 42.85
N VAL A 516 -3.36 -1.11 42.16
CA VAL A 516 -2.62 -2.34 41.74
C VAL A 516 -3.16 -3.01 40.46
N SER A 517 -2.41 -3.50 39.45
CA SER A 517 -0.99 -3.89 39.15
C SER A 517 -0.90 -4.01 37.61
N SER A 518 0.10 -3.51 36.87
CA SER A 518 1.47 -4.02 36.63
C SER A 518 1.60 -5.48 36.12
N THR A 519 2.08 -5.62 34.87
CA THR A 519 2.97 -6.66 34.28
C THR A 519 3.13 -6.23 32.80
N LYS A 520 4.25 -5.73 32.25
CA LYS A 520 5.68 -6.09 32.17
C LYS A 520 5.98 -7.22 31.17
N SER A 521 7.11 -7.04 30.46
CA SER A 521 7.85 -7.85 29.45
C SER A 521 7.35 -7.69 28.00
N ASP A 522 8.06 -7.02 27.09
CA ASP A 522 9.38 -7.31 26.46
C ASP A 522 9.10 -7.68 24.99
N ASN A 523 9.93 -7.50 23.97
CA ASN A 523 10.99 -6.57 23.56
C ASN A 523 11.32 -7.00 22.10
N SER A 524 11.96 -6.14 21.30
CA SER A 524 12.65 -6.47 20.01
C SER A 524 11.78 -6.86 18.79
N GLU A 525 12.11 -6.64 17.52
CA GLU A 525 13.12 -5.87 16.78
C GLU A 525 12.70 -5.95 15.29
N ALA A 526 13.11 -4.98 14.48
CA ALA A 526 13.05 -4.97 13.01
C ALA A 526 14.36 -4.32 12.52
N PRO A 527 14.72 -4.27 11.22
CA PRO A 527 14.35 -5.08 10.05
C PRO A 527 15.59 -5.52 9.21
N ALA A 528 15.41 -6.36 8.19
CA ALA A 528 16.39 -6.49 7.09
C ALA A 528 15.69 -6.68 5.73
N LYS A 529 16.13 -5.86 4.77
CA LYS A 529 15.71 -5.80 3.36
C LYS A 529 16.52 -6.83 2.56
N ASP A 530 15.90 -7.45 1.56
CA ASP A 530 16.66 -7.84 0.37
C ASP A 530 15.81 -7.83 -0.92
N LYS A 531 16.42 -7.32 -2.00
CA LYS A 531 15.86 -7.18 -3.36
C LYS A 531 16.78 -7.93 -4.33
N PRO A 532 16.29 -8.63 -5.36
CA PRO A 532 17.09 -8.90 -6.55
C PRO A 532 16.78 -7.93 -7.69
N LYS A 533 17.87 -7.45 -8.32
CA LYS A 533 17.92 -6.57 -9.50
C LYS A 533 17.63 -7.36 -10.79
N ALA A 534 16.77 -6.81 -11.65
CA ALA A 534 16.61 -7.23 -13.05
C ALA A 534 17.49 -6.37 -13.98
N LYS A 535 18.19 -7.01 -14.93
CA LYS A 535 18.96 -6.39 -16.02
C LYS A 535 18.03 -5.91 -17.16
N PRO A 536 18.28 -4.78 -17.84
CA PRO A 536 17.59 -4.45 -19.08
C PRO A 536 18.34 -5.03 -20.30
N ARG A 537 17.60 -5.71 -21.19
CA ARG A 537 18.08 -6.11 -22.52
C ARG A 537 17.87 -4.96 -23.52
N LYS A 538 18.86 -4.79 -24.39
CA LYS A 538 18.97 -3.80 -25.48
C LYS A 538 17.84 -3.94 -26.51
N ALA A 539 17.32 -2.81 -26.97
CA ALA A 539 16.50 -2.69 -28.17
C ALA A 539 17.38 -2.77 -29.44
N PRO A 540 16.89 -3.34 -30.57
CA PRO A 540 17.56 -3.21 -31.85
C PRO A 540 17.15 -1.92 -32.57
N LYS A 541 18.10 -1.44 -33.37
CA LYS A 541 18.09 -0.22 -34.16
C LYS A 541 17.06 -0.24 -35.28
N SER A 542 16.44 0.90 -35.51
CA SER A 542 15.76 1.30 -36.74
C SER A 542 16.77 1.43 -37.88
N SER A 543 16.51 0.75 -38.99
CA SER A 543 17.10 1.05 -40.30
C SER A 543 16.04 1.78 -41.12
N ASP A 544 16.32 3.05 -41.41
CA ASP A 544 15.83 3.70 -42.61
C ASP A 544 16.43 2.97 -43.81
N ASP A 545 15.59 2.62 -44.79
CA ASP A 545 15.95 2.73 -46.20
C ASP A 545 14.67 2.91 -47.02
N ALA A 546 14.70 3.99 -47.80
CA ALA A 546 13.67 4.40 -48.74
C ALA A 546 13.88 3.72 -50.09
N GLN A 547 12.79 3.27 -50.71
CA GLN A 547 12.51 3.02 -52.14
C GLN A 547 11.20 2.20 -52.16
N GLY A 548 10.16 2.43 -52.95
CA GLY A 548 9.90 3.30 -54.08
C GLY A 548 8.69 2.68 -54.82
N SER A 549 7.62 3.45 -54.98
CA SER A 549 6.60 3.40 -56.04
C SER A 549 5.79 2.11 -56.37
N LEU A 550 4.49 2.37 -56.57
CA LEU A 550 3.59 1.86 -57.63
C LEU A 550 2.79 0.56 -57.40
N PHE A 551 1.46 0.79 -57.42
CA PHE A 551 0.29 -0.08 -57.56
C PHE A 551 -0.22 -0.86 -56.34
#